data_AF-A0A562GS15-F1
#
_entry.id   AF-A0A562GS15-F1
#
_cell.length_a   1.000
_cell.length_b   1.000
_cell.length_c   1.000
_cell.angle_alpha   90.00
_cell.angle_beta   90.00
_cell.angle_gamma   90.00
#
_symmetry.space_group_name_H-M   'P 1'
#
loop_
_entity.id
_entity.type
_entity.pdbx_description
1 polymer ?
#
loop_
_entity_poly.entity_id
_entity_poly.type
_entity_poly.pdbx_seq_one_letter_code
_entity_poly.pdbx_strand_id
1 'polypeptide(L)'
;MNLTAILPELLTGIKIKTATLPAELVDATSRGVLWQAALGRFLLDIPEVGRYLVEDGQRVVIDALPQAADEEVIRFFRMAPLAALLYQRNIPVFHAAAAAMPDREECILLAGDSGAGKSTLLVALLQRGWRLLADDLAIVRTDKNGNLAVFPTSPEVVLWSDAVEKLGLTKTDNASGRQVLSWSDRFVNKPLPLCAVYWLAVKNQDGLQISELEGIKRFQAMGLLAYNSHIADALFDPKEYFRQAAVFAQSISLYRLCRSRGCWSADKLADMVEGNIL
;
A
#
# COMPACT_ATOMS: atom_id res chain seq x y z
N MET A 1 -12.96 -6.92 19.29
CA MET A 1 -11.94 -6.70 18.25
C MET A 1 -10.59 -6.29 18.84
N ASN A 2 -9.50 -7.03 18.57
CA ASN A 2 -8.14 -6.63 19.00
C ASN A 2 -7.32 -6.10 17.81
N LEU A 3 -7.39 -4.79 17.57
CA LEU A 3 -6.71 -4.12 16.46
C LEU A 3 -5.20 -3.95 16.67
N THR A 4 -4.69 -4.16 17.88
CA THR A 4 -3.24 -4.06 18.12
C THR A 4 -2.48 -5.22 17.50
N ALA A 5 -3.12 -6.39 17.35
CA ALA A 5 -2.52 -7.59 16.77
C ALA A 5 -2.27 -7.50 15.25
N ILE A 6 -2.90 -6.52 14.58
CA ILE A 6 -2.78 -6.31 13.13
C ILE A 6 -1.87 -5.12 12.78
N LEU A 7 -1.29 -4.47 13.78
CA LEU A 7 -0.34 -3.39 13.56
C LEU A 7 1.03 -3.98 13.16
N PRO A 8 1.69 -3.43 12.12
CA PRO A 8 3.09 -3.70 11.87
C PRO A 8 3.95 -3.43 13.10
N GLU A 9 5.02 -4.20 13.30
CA GLU A 9 5.92 -4.12 14.47
C GLU A 9 6.43 -2.70 14.74
N LEU A 10 6.68 -1.92 13.69
CA LEU A 10 7.14 -0.53 13.79
C LEU A 10 6.14 0.43 14.50
N LEU A 11 4.89 0.00 14.66
CA LEU A 11 3.81 0.71 15.34
C LEU A 11 3.53 0.12 16.74
N THR A 12 4.54 -0.49 17.36
CA THR A 12 4.45 -0.89 18.77
C THR A 12 4.19 0.33 19.67
N GLY A 13 3.26 0.20 20.62
CA GLY A 13 2.92 1.24 21.61
C GLY A 13 1.82 2.21 21.19
N ILE A 14 1.23 2.05 20.00
CA ILE A 14 0.06 2.84 19.57
C ILE A 14 -1.15 2.53 20.46
N LYS A 15 -1.81 3.58 20.93
CA LYS A 15 -2.99 3.48 21.80
C LYS A 15 -4.24 3.44 20.93
N ILE A 16 -4.89 2.28 20.86
CA ILE A 16 -6.18 2.11 20.18
C ILE A 16 -7.28 2.03 21.23
N LYS A 17 -8.35 2.81 21.06
CA LYS A 17 -9.55 2.72 21.90
C LYS A 17 -10.83 2.95 21.11
N THR A 18 -11.95 2.53 21.66
CA THR A 18 -13.29 2.81 21.13
C THR A 18 -13.93 3.95 21.92
N ALA A 19 -14.50 4.95 21.24
CA ALA A 19 -15.26 6.04 21.84
C ALA A 19 -16.04 6.79 20.75
N THR A 20 -17.10 7.50 21.14
CA THR A 20 -17.85 8.38 20.23
C THR A 20 -16.96 9.51 19.71
N LEU A 21 -17.02 9.76 18.40
CA LEU A 21 -16.24 10.77 17.71
C LEU A 21 -17.12 11.88 17.12
N PRO A 22 -16.59 13.12 17.06
CA PRO A 22 -17.30 14.19 16.36
C PRO A 22 -17.39 13.89 14.87
N ALA A 23 -18.39 14.48 14.21
CA ALA A 23 -18.53 14.40 12.75
C ALA A 23 -17.49 15.27 12.02
N GLU A 24 -16.95 16.30 12.66
CA GLU A 24 -16.00 17.23 12.07
C GLU A 24 -14.83 17.56 13.00
N LEU A 25 -13.69 17.86 12.37
CA LEU A 25 -12.58 18.54 13.03
C LEU A 25 -12.79 20.05 12.92
N VAL A 26 -12.94 20.72 14.06
CA VAL A 26 -13.17 22.18 14.13
C VAL A 26 -12.01 22.98 13.52
N ASP A 27 -10.80 22.42 13.56
CA ASP A 27 -9.56 23.00 13.06
C ASP A 27 -9.09 22.38 11.72
N ALA A 28 -9.97 21.66 11.01
CA ALA A 28 -9.62 21.05 9.73
C ALA A 28 -9.02 22.09 8.76
N THR A 29 -7.78 21.85 8.32
CA THR A 29 -7.09 22.66 7.31
C THR A 29 -7.17 22.02 5.92
N SER A 30 -7.48 20.73 5.84
CA SER A 30 -7.68 19.99 4.60
C SER A 30 -8.87 19.04 4.72
N ARG A 31 -9.60 18.85 3.62
CA ARG A 31 -10.82 18.04 3.57
C ARG A 31 -10.92 17.30 2.23
N GLY A 32 -11.32 16.04 2.29
CA GLY A 32 -11.79 15.25 1.16
C GLY A 32 -13.24 14.80 1.37
N VAL A 33 -13.72 13.91 0.50
CA VAL A 33 -15.12 13.44 0.54
C VAL A 33 -15.47 12.76 1.86
N LEU A 34 -14.58 11.91 2.36
CA LEU A 34 -14.80 11.09 3.55
C LEU A 34 -13.82 11.41 4.68
N TRP A 35 -12.93 12.38 4.50
CA TRP A 35 -11.85 12.62 5.46
C TRP A 35 -11.58 14.10 5.68
N GLN A 36 -11.05 14.40 6.86
CA GLN A 36 -10.65 15.73 7.29
C GLN A 36 -9.28 15.60 7.95
N ALA A 37 -8.42 16.60 7.77
CA ALA A 37 -7.11 16.63 8.40
C ALA A 37 -6.81 18.02 8.95
N ALA A 38 -6.06 18.02 10.04
CA ALA A 38 -5.38 19.16 10.62
C ALA A 38 -3.98 18.71 11.04
N LEU A 39 -3.13 19.62 11.52
CA LEU A 39 -1.81 19.25 12.02
C LEU A 39 -1.95 18.20 13.13
N GLY A 40 -1.33 17.03 12.94
CA GLY A 40 -1.37 15.94 13.91
C GLY A 40 -2.72 15.22 14.05
N ARG A 41 -3.76 15.59 13.26
CA ARG A 41 -5.10 14.98 13.38
C ARG A 41 -5.67 14.58 12.03
N PHE A 42 -6.22 13.38 11.97
CA PHE A 42 -6.90 12.86 10.79
C PHE A 42 -8.20 12.17 11.20
N LEU A 43 -9.31 12.62 10.64
CA LEU A 43 -10.63 12.04 10.84
C LEU A 43 -11.10 11.43 9.52
N LEU A 44 -11.50 10.16 9.55
CA LEU A 44 -12.14 9.44 8.45
C LEU A 44 -13.55 9.06 8.88
N ASP A 45 -14.54 9.34 8.04
CA ASP A 45 -15.93 8.94 8.21
C ASP A 45 -16.33 8.01 7.06
N ILE A 46 -16.51 6.72 7.38
CA ILE A 46 -16.92 5.71 6.40
C ILE A 46 -18.43 5.45 6.59
N PRO A 47 -19.26 5.74 5.57
CA PRO A 47 -20.69 5.43 5.62
C PRO A 47 -20.92 3.96 6.00
N GLU A 48 -21.93 3.72 6.83
CA GLU A 48 -22.36 2.39 7.29
C GLU A 48 -21.36 1.62 8.18
N VAL A 49 -20.11 2.10 8.30
CA VAL A 49 -19.06 1.46 9.12
C VAL A 49 -18.74 2.25 10.38
N GLY A 50 -18.45 3.55 10.26
CA GLY A 50 -18.10 4.41 11.39
C GLY A 50 -16.88 5.31 11.15
N ARG A 51 -16.40 5.93 12.24
CA ARG A 51 -15.33 6.94 12.21
C ARG A 51 -14.02 6.47 12.82
N TYR A 52 -12.94 7.02 12.30
CA TYR A 52 -11.58 6.80 12.78
C TYR A 52 -10.91 8.15 12.99
N LEU A 53 -10.42 8.41 14.20
CA LEU A 53 -9.60 9.57 14.52
C LEU A 53 -8.19 9.12 14.84
N VAL A 54 -7.21 9.64 14.10
CA VAL A 54 -5.77 9.39 14.31
C VAL A 54 -5.11 10.67 14.80
N GLU A 55 -4.41 10.57 15.93
CA GLU A 55 -3.80 11.71 16.62
C GLU A 55 -2.29 11.49 16.87
N ASP A 56 -1.49 12.48 16.47
CA ASP A 56 -0.06 12.66 16.75
C ASP A 56 0.82 11.44 16.48
N GLY A 57 0.43 10.59 15.54
CA GLY A 57 1.11 9.35 15.20
C GLY A 57 1.13 8.34 16.36
N GLN A 58 0.26 8.49 17.35
CA GLN A 58 0.35 7.79 18.65
C GLN A 58 -0.96 7.17 19.12
N ARG A 59 -2.09 7.71 18.67
CA ARG A 59 -3.42 7.27 19.12
C ARG A 59 -4.36 7.08 17.95
N VAL A 60 -5.18 6.05 18.06
CA VAL A 60 -6.34 5.83 17.19
C VAL A 60 -7.58 5.68 18.07
N VAL A 61 -8.61 6.44 17.75
CA VAL A 61 -9.95 6.29 18.34
C VAL A 61 -10.89 5.81 17.26
N ILE A 62 -11.71 4.82 17.57
CA ILE A 62 -12.64 4.21 16.61
C ILE A 62 -14.05 4.34 17.16
N ASP A 63 -14.94 4.89 16.35
CA ASP A 63 -16.36 5.03 16.61
C ASP A 63 -17.12 4.18 15.57
N ALA A 64 -17.13 2.86 15.78
CA ALA A 64 -17.81 1.94 14.89
C ALA A 64 -19.33 2.02 15.09
N LEU A 65 -20.09 1.98 13.99
CA LEU A 65 -21.55 1.91 14.07
C LEU A 65 -21.98 0.55 14.62
N PRO A 66 -23.09 0.47 15.39
CA PRO A 66 -23.53 -0.79 16.01
C PRO A 66 -23.76 -1.96 15.03
N GLN A 67 -24.14 -1.65 13.79
CA GLN A 67 -24.41 -2.63 12.74
C GLN A 67 -23.18 -3.00 11.89
N ALA A 68 -22.06 -2.32 12.05
CA ALA A 68 -20.88 -2.54 11.23
C ALA A 68 -20.23 -3.89 11.56
N ALA A 69 -19.88 -4.66 10.53
CA ALA A 69 -19.16 -5.91 10.73
C ALA A 69 -17.72 -5.63 11.20
N ASP A 70 -17.22 -6.44 12.15
CA ASP A 70 -15.87 -6.31 12.69
C ASP A 70 -14.79 -6.32 11.59
N GLU A 71 -14.99 -7.16 10.58
CA GLU A 71 -14.11 -7.32 9.42
C GLU A 71 -14.03 -6.04 8.57
N GLU A 72 -15.14 -5.32 8.41
CA GLU A 72 -15.16 -4.05 7.67
C GLU A 72 -14.44 -2.97 8.44
N VAL A 73 -14.64 -2.90 9.76
CA VAL A 73 -13.95 -1.95 10.62
C VAL A 73 -12.43 -2.17 10.57
N ILE A 74 -12.00 -3.44 10.66
CA ILE A 74 -10.58 -3.83 10.51
C ILE A 74 -10.06 -3.45 9.13
N ARG A 75 -10.81 -3.76 8.07
CA ARG A 75 -10.43 -3.49 6.68
C ARG A 75 -10.20 -2.00 6.46
N PHE A 76 -11.14 -1.15 6.87
CA PHE A 76 -10.99 0.30 6.69
C PHE A 76 -9.90 0.90 7.58
N PHE A 77 -9.70 0.37 8.79
CA PHE A 77 -8.57 0.75 9.63
C PHE A 77 -7.21 0.50 8.95
N ARG A 78 -7.03 -0.65 8.29
CA ARG A 78 -5.81 -1.02 7.56
C ARG A 78 -5.51 -0.13 6.34
N MET A 79 -6.41 0.78 5.97
CA MET A 79 -6.26 1.67 4.81
C MET A 79 -5.82 3.09 5.24
N ALA A 80 -6.68 4.10 5.08
CA ALA A 80 -6.35 5.49 5.32
C ALA A 80 -5.99 5.82 6.79
N PRO A 81 -6.61 5.23 7.84
CA PRO A 81 -6.20 5.48 9.22
C PRO A 81 -4.79 5.00 9.50
N LEU A 82 -4.42 3.80 9.02
CA LEU A 82 -3.05 3.29 9.13
C LEU A 82 -2.06 4.19 8.37
N ALA A 83 -2.40 4.62 7.14
CA ALA A 83 -1.56 5.55 6.38
C ALA A 83 -1.38 6.90 7.09
N ALA A 84 -2.46 7.47 7.63
CA ALA A 84 -2.42 8.73 8.39
C ALA A 84 -1.51 8.62 9.62
N LEU A 85 -1.59 7.51 10.34
CA LEU A 85 -0.74 7.23 11.49
C LEU A 85 0.75 7.19 11.11
N LEU A 86 1.07 6.63 9.94
CA LEU A 86 2.42 6.55 9.41
C LEU A 86 2.92 7.92 8.90
N TYR A 87 2.07 8.68 8.21
CA TYR A 87 2.40 10.03 7.73
C TYR A 87 2.65 11.02 8.87
N GLN A 88 1.87 10.97 9.95
CA GLN A 88 2.14 11.76 11.15
C GLN A 88 3.47 11.39 11.84
N ARG A 89 4.05 10.23 11.51
CA ARG A 89 5.38 9.77 11.95
C ARG A 89 6.44 9.96 10.86
N ASN A 90 6.10 10.64 9.78
CA ASN A 90 6.91 10.85 8.60
C ASN A 90 7.43 9.55 7.98
N ILE A 91 6.59 8.52 7.90
CA ILE A 91 6.92 7.24 7.27
C ILE A 91 6.15 7.16 5.95
N PRO A 92 6.84 7.08 4.79
CA PRO A 92 6.20 6.91 3.50
C PRO A 92 5.42 5.63 3.40
N VAL A 93 4.26 5.77 2.76
CA VAL A 93 3.34 4.70 2.47
C VAL A 93 2.98 4.81 1.01
N PHE A 94 3.10 3.71 0.28
CA PHE A 94 2.81 3.66 -1.14
C PHE A 94 1.56 2.83 -1.41
N HIS A 95 0.78 3.25 -2.40
CA HIS A 95 -0.27 2.39 -2.95
C HIS A 95 0.35 1.35 -3.89
N ALA A 96 0.98 0.36 -3.28
CA ALA A 96 1.77 -0.65 -3.96
C ALA A 96 1.64 -2.01 -3.26
N ALA A 97 1.81 -3.07 -4.05
CA ALA A 97 2.14 -4.39 -3.53
C ALA A 97 3.66 -4.53 -3.39
N ALA A 98 4.12 -5.43 -2.52
CA ALA A 98 5.53 -5.71 -2.32
C ALA A 98 5.80 -7.21 -2.40
N ALA A 99 6.76 -7.57 -3.25
CA ALA A 99 7.16 -8.96 -3.51
C ALA A 99 8.65 -9.14 -3.23
N ALA A 100 8.98 -10.14 -2.44
CA ALA A 100 10.36 -10.51 -2.16
C ALA A 100 10.85 -11.53 -3.19
N MET A 101 12.08 -11.32 -3.66
CA MET A 101 12.68 -12.18 -4.67
C MET A 101 12.90 -13.61 -4.14
N PRO A 102 12.81 -14.64 -5.02
CA PRO A 102 13.27 -15.98 -4.70
C PRO A 102 14.75 -15.96 -4.34
N ASP A 103 15.13 -16.68 -3.29
CA ASP A 103 16.52 -16.91 -2.87
C ASP A 103 17.38 -15.66 -2.60
N ARG A 104 16.75 -14.48 -2.43
CA ARG A 104 17.40 -13.22 -2.06
C ARG A 104 16.69 -12.54 -0.89
N GLU A 105 17.44 -11.76 -0.13
CA GLU A 105 16.93 -10.92 0.97
C GLU A 105 16.66 -9.50 0.48
N GLU A 106 15.95 -9.37 -0.66
CA GLU A 106 15.58 -8.10 -1.29
C GLU A 106 14.16 -8.20 -1.85
N CYS A 107 13.52 -7.05 -2.02
CA CYS A 107 12.15 -6.95 -2.52
C CYS A 107 11.96 -5.80 -3.51
N ILE A 108 10.84 -5.87 -4.22
CA ILE A 108 10.38 -4.83 -5.15
C ILE A 108 9.02 -4.30 -4.71
N LEU A 109 8.69 -3.09 -5.16
CA LEU A 109 7.32 -2.59 -5.15
C LEU A 109 6.68 -2.69 -6.54
N LEU A 110 5.42 -3.11 -6.57
CA LEU A 110 4.55 -3.08 -7.73
C LEU A 110 3.51 -1.98 -7.49
N ALA A 111 3.70 -0.83 -8.11
CA ALA A 111 2.90 0.37 -7.89
C ALA A 111 2.08 0.73 -9.13
N GLY A 112 1.12 1.65 -8.99
CA GLY A 112 0.24 2.07 -10.08
C GLY A 112 -1.19 2.34 -9.63
N ASP A 113 -1.98 2.88 -10.53
CA ASP A 113 -3.37 3.27 -10.23
C ASP A 113 -4.23 2.07 -9.83
N SER A 114 -5.37 2.36 -9.20
CA SER A 114 -6.38 1.32 -8.93
C SER A 114 -6.80 0.65 -10.24
N GLY A 115 -6.87 -0.67 -10.25
CA GLY A 115 -7.17 -1.46 -11.46
C GLY A 115 -6.00 -1.60 -12.45
N ALA A 116 -4.81 -1.06 -12.17
CA ALA A 116 -3.65 -1.25 -13.04
C ALA A 116 -3.18 -2.72 -13.11
N GLY A 117 -3.53 -3.55 -12.11
CA GLY A 117 -3.18 -4.97 -12.05
C GLY A 117 -2.03 -5.31 -11.11
N LYS A 118 -1.74 -4.46 -10.11
CA LYS A 118 -0.67 -4.65 -9.12
C LYS A 118 -0.78 -5.99 -8.40
N SER A 119 -1.92 -6.24 -7.74
CA SER A 119 -2.16 -7.46 -6.97
C SER A 119 -2.24 -8.70 -7.88
N THR A 120 -2.69 -8.53 -9.13
CA THR A 120 -2.67 -9.60 -10.13
C THR A 120 -1.24 -9.99 -10.51
N LEU A 121 -0.37 -9.01 -10.77
CA LEU A 121 1.04 -9.24 -11.06
C LEU A 121 1.77 -9.80 -9.83
N LEU A 122 1.47 -9.30 -8.63
CA LEU A 122 1.97 -9.84 -7.37
C LEU A 122 1.68 -11.35 -7.32
N VAL A 123 0.43 -11.77 -7.49
CA VAL A 123 0.06 -13.19 -7.41
C VAL A 123 0.72 -14.03 -8.50
N ALA A 124 0.85 -13.51 -9.73
CA ALA A 124 1.60 -14.19 -10.78
C ALA A 124 3.06 -14.45 -10.37
N LEU A 125 3.73 -13.49 -9.73
CA LEU A 125 5.07 -13.68 -9.17
C LEU A 125 5.08 -14.65 -7.99
N LEU A 126 4.09 -14.60 -7.09
CA LEU A 126 3.97 -15.53 -5.97
C LEU A 126 3.86 -16.98 -6.45
N GLN A 127 3.09 -17.24 -7.51
CA GLN A 127 2.99 -18.57 -8.14
C GLN A 127 4.34 -19.05 -8.72
N ARG A 128 5.28 -18.14 -8.99
CA ARG A 128 6.63 -18.41 -9.52
C ARG A 128 7.72 -18.51 -8.44
N GLY A 129 7.33 -18.55 -7.16
CA GLY A 129 8.28 -18.72 -6.06
C GLY A 129 8.70 -17.43 -5.35
N TRP A 130 8.19 -16.28 -5.79
CA TRP A 130 8.32 -15.05 -5.01
C TRP A 130 7.52 -15.14 -3.72
N ARG A 131 7.85 -14.28 -2.77
CA ARG A 131 7.23 -14.25 -1.43
C ARG A 131 6.49 -12.94 -1.19
N LEU A 132 5.40 -13.00 -0.45
CA LEU A 132 4.55 -11.86 -0.15
C LEU A 132 5.15 -11.04 1.00
N LEU A 133 5.16 -9.72 0.84
CA LEU A 133 5.53 -8.79 1.91
C LEU A 133 4.38 -7.81 2.23
N ALA A 134 3.72 -7.27 1.20
CA ALA A 134 2.57 -6.38 1.35
C ALA A 134 1.66 -6.42 0.12
N ASP A 135 0.39 -6.09 0.30
CA ASP A 135 -0.55 -5.77 -0.78
C ASP A 135 -1.35 -4.51 -0.40
N ASP A 136 -1.78 -3.72 -1.38
CA ASP A 136 -2.47 -2.42 -1.29
C ASP A 136 -1.74 -1.26 -0.59
N LEU A 137 -1.02 -1.53 0.51
CA LEU A 137 -0.34 -0.55 1.34
C LEU A 137 1.07 -1.07 1.67
N ALA A 138 2.10 -0.47 1.04
CA ALA A 138 3.50 -0.79 1.28
C ALA A 138 4.15 0.30 2.14
N ILE A 139 4.67 -0.08 3.30
CA ILE A 139 5.34 0.82 4.24
C ILE A 139 6.83 0.79 3.96
N VAL A 140 7.43 1.94 3.69
CA VAL A 140 8.88 2.03 3.42
C VAL A 140 9.53 2.94 4.43
N ARG A 141 10.64 2.49 5.00
CA ARG A 141 11.47 3.32 5.87
C ARG A 141 12.89 3.35 5.35
N THR A 142 13.51 4.51 5.51
CA THR A 142 14.95 4.65 5.39
C THR A 142 15.62 4.22 6.70
N ASP A 143 16.60 3.33 6.62
CA ASP A 143 17.47 3.02 7.75
C ASP A 143 18.50 4.14 8.00
N LYS A 144 19.32 4.01 9.04
CA LYS A 144 20.38 4.98 9.38
C LYS A 144 21.47 5.12 8.32
N ASN A 145 21.59 4.16 7.40
CA ASN A 145 22.60 4.13 6.36
C ASN A 145 22.06 4.66 5.01
N GLY A 146 20.78 5.07 4.95
CA GLY A 146 20.16 5.53 3.70
C GLY A 146 19.55 4.41 2.85
N ASN A 147 19.54 3.17 3.34
CA ASN A 147 18.90 2.06 2.62
C ASN A 147 17.40 2.08 2.88
N LEU A 148 16.62 1.74 1.87
CA LEU A 148 15.18 1.62 1.98
C LEU A 148 14.82 0.18 2.33
N ALA A 149 13.94 0.01 3.30
CA ALA A 149 13.36 -1.29 3.64
C ALA A 149 11.84 -1.22 3.60
N VAL A 150 11.22 -2.24 3.03
CA VAL A 150 9.77 -2.43 3.04
C VAL A 150 9.39 -3.27 4.25
N PHE A 151 8.40 -2.81 5.02
CA PHE A 151 7.89 -3.53 6.18
C PHE A 151 6.68 -4.39 5.79
N PRO A 152 6.58 -5.62 6.33
CA PRO A 152 5.46 -6.49 6.06
C PRO A 152 4.16 -5.94 6.66
N THR A 153 3.04 -6.14 5.96
CA THR A 153 1.73 -5.60 6.39
C THR A 153 0.66 -6.66 6.59
N SER A 154 0.47 -7.59 5.64
CA SER A 154 -0.53 -8.65 5.74
C SER A 154 -0.14 -9.86 4.89
N PRO A 155 -0.43 -11.11 5.34
CA PRO A 155 -0.30 -12.32 4.53
C PRO A 155 -1.47 -12.53 3.56
N GLU A 156 -2.32 -11.51 3.36
CA GLU A 156 -3.53 -11.59 2.54
C GLU A 156 -3.39 -10.73 1.28
N VAL A 157 -3.92 -11.23 0.17
CA VAL A 157 -4.04 -10.50 -1.10
C VAL A 157 -5.52 -10.42 -1.47
N VAL A 158 -5.99 -9.25 -1.89
CA VAL A 158 -7.39 -9.06 -2.32
C VAL A 158 -7.45 -8.98 -3.84
N LEU A 159 -8.19 -9.88 -4.47
CA LEU A 159 -8.38 -9.92 -5.92
C LEU A 159 -9.86 -9.89 -6.31
N TRP A 160 -10.15 -9.37 -7.50
CA TRP A 160 -11.44 -9.57 -8.12
C TRP A 160 -11.59 -11.01 -8.60
N SER A 161 -12.81 -11.54 -8.51
CA SER A 161 -13.14 -12.92 -8.90
C SER A 161 -12.68 -13.26 -10.33
N ASP A 162 -12.70 -12.33 -11.28
CA ASP A 162 -12.22 -12.58 -12.64
C ASP A 162 -10.69 -12.77 -12.71
N ALA A 163 -9.93 -12.02 -11.93
CA ALA A 163 -8.49 -12.19 -11.81
C ALA A 163 -8.12 -13.53 -11.18
N VAL A 164 -8.85 -13.94 -10.12
CA VAL A 164 -8.66 -15.25 -9.48
C VAL A 164 -8.84 -16.39 -10.49
N GLU A 165 -9.85 -16.31 -11.36
CA GLU A 165 -10.06 -17.31 -12.42
C GLU A 165 -8.89 -17.39 -13.39
N LYS A 166 -8.46 -16.24 -13.90
CA LYS A 166 -7.42 -16.15 -14.93
C LYS A 166 -6.05 -16.55 -14.41
N LEU A 167 -5.84 -16.46 -13.10
CA LEU A 167 -4.66 -16.98 -12.39
C LEU A 167 -4.76 -18.48 -12.07
N GLY A 168 -5.85 -19.14 -12.46
CA GLY A 168 -6.07 -20.57 -12.19
C GLY A 168 -6.28 -20.90 -10.71
N LEU A 169 -6.68 -19.91 -9.90
CA LEU A 169 -6.93 -20.08 -8.47
C LEU A 169 -8.40 -20.42 -8.19
N THR A 170 -8.65 -21.10 -7.07
CA THR A 170 -10.00 -21.45 -6.65
C THR A 170 -10.73 -20.21 -6.12
N LYS A 171 -11.91 -19.92 -6.67
CA LYS A 171 -12.80 -18.88 -6.15
C LYS A 171 -13.66 -19.43 -5.02
N THR A 172 -14.02 -18.56 -4.09
CA THR A 172 -15.11 -18.78 -3.14
C THR A 172 -16.34 -18.02 -3.61
N ASP A 173 -17.53 -18.49 -3.26
CA ASP A 173 -18.76 -17.77 -3.55
C ASP A 173 -18.84 -16.54 -2.63
N ASN A 174 -18.71 -15.34 -3.21
CA ASN A 174 -18.73 -14.09 -2.48
C ASN A 174 -19.49 -13.03 -3.30
N ALA A 175 -20.57 -12.50 -2.72
CA ALA A 175 -21.45 -11.52 -3.35
C ALA A 175 -20.75 -10.21 -3.73
N SER A 176 -19.65 -9.84 -3.04
CA SER A 176 -18.88 -8.63 -3.35
C SER A 176 -18.04 -8.73 -4.63
N GLY A 177 -17.83 -9.94 -5.15
CA GLY A 177 -16.90 -10.20 -6.24
C GLY A 177 -15.42 -10.04 -5.88
N ARG A 178 -15.09 -9.74 -4.61
CA ARG A 178 -13.71 -9.70 -4.10
C ARG A 178 -13.40 -10.98 -3.33
N GLN A 179 -12.19 -11.48 -3.54
CA GLN A 179 -11.68 -12.70 -2.95
C GLN A 179 -10.48 -12.32 -2.09
N VAL A 180 -10.51 -12.70 -0.81
CA VAL A 180 -9.36 -12.55 0.10
C VAL A 180 -8.62 -13.88 0.08
N LEU A 181 -7.37 -13.86 -0.36
CA LEU A 181 -6.54 -15.05 -0.51
C LEU A 181 -5.40 -14.99 0.50
N SER A 182 -5.24 -16.03 1.32
CA SER A 182 -4.12 -16.14 2.25
C SER A 182 -2.91 -16.77 1.57
N TRP A 183 -1.75 -16.16 1.80
CA TRP A 183 -0.43 -16.59 1.33
C TRP A 183 0.55 -16.75 2.50
N SER A 184 0.06 -17.18 3.67
CA SER A 184 0.84 -17.27 4.92
C SER A 184 2.08 -18.16 4.79
N ASP A 185 2.04 -19.20 3.95
CA ASP A 185 3.17 -20.09 3.65
C ASP A 185 4.29 -19.40 2.86
N ARG A 186 3.98 -18.33 2.15
CA ARG A 186 4.93 -17.51 1.37
C ARG A 186 5.09 -16.10 1.93
N PHE A 187 4.61 -15.83 3.13
CA PHE A 187 4.69 -14.51 3.73
C PHE A 187 6.04 -14.28 4.41
N VAL A 188 6.67 -13.15 4.12
CA VAL A 188 7.86 -12.68 4.83
C VAL A 188 7.43 -11.82 6.00
N ASN A 189 7.81 -12.22 7.21
CA ASN A 189 7.43 -11.54 8.46
C ASN A 189 8.50 -10.59 9.03
N LYS A 190 9.49 -10.22 8.21
CA LYS A 190 10.56 -9.27 8.55
C LYS A 190 10.72 -8.22 7.45
N PRO A 191 11.20 -7.01 7.77
CA PRO A 191 11.48 -6.01 6.75
C PRO A 191 12.57 -6.49 5.78
N LEU A 192 12.43 -6.14 4.50
CA LEU A 192 13.44 -6.45 3.46
C LEU A 192 13.90 -5.18 2.74
N PRO A 193 15.19 -5.10 2.37
CA PRO A 193 15.72 -4.08 1.46
C PRO A 193 14.88 -3.94 0.18
N LEU A 194 14.56 -2.71 -0.18
CA LEU A 194 13.91 -2.36 -1.44
C LEU A 194 14.98 -2.09 -2.49
N CYS A 195 14.95 -2.79 -3.62
CA CYS A 195 15.89 -2.56 -4.72
C CYS A 195 15.26 -1.91 -5.95
N ALA A 196 13.95 -2.10 -6.18
CA ALA A 196 13.29 -1.56 -7.36
C ALA A 196 11.79 -1.29 -7.17
N VAL A 197 11.25 -0.35 -7.97
CA VAL A 197 9.81 -0.14 -8.12
C VAL A 197 9.41 -0.29 -9.58
N TYR A 198 8.41 -1.12 -9.83
CA TYR A 198 7.73 -1.23 -11.10
C TYR A 198 6.41 -0.49 -11.04
N TRP A 199 6.35 0.66 -11.69
CA TRP A 199 5.17 1.48 -11.80
C TRP A 199 4.34 1.07 -13.02
N LEU A 200 3.30 0.29 -12.76
CA LEU A 200 2.36 -0.20 -13.76
C LEU A 200 1.50 0.93 -14.31
N ALA A 201 1.35 0.93 -15.64
CA ALA A 201 0.52 1.86 -16.38
C ALA A 201 -0.29 1.15 -17.45
N VAL A 202 -1.55 1.55 -17.57
CA VAL A 202 -2.46 1.01 -18.59
C VAL A 202 -2.58 2.03 -19.71
N LYS A 203 -2.25 1.62 -20.94
CA LYS A 203 -2.34 2.47 -22.14
C LYS A 203 -3.28 1.85 -23.17
N ASN A 204 -3.83 2.69 -24.05
CA ASN A 204 -4.57 2.27 -25.25
C ASN A 204 -3.60 2.10 -26.43
N GLN A 205 -2.49 1.40 -26.19
CA GLN A 205 -1.48 1.07 -27.19
C GLN A 205 -1.13 -0.41 -27.05
N ASP A 206 -0.81 -1.03 -28.17
CA ASP A 206 -0.47 -2.44 -28.19
C ASP A 206 0.93 -2.69 -27.65
N GLY A 207 1.07 -3.81 -26.94
CA GLY A 207 2.34 -4.31 -26.45
C GLY A 207 2.64 -3.99 -25.00
N LEU A 208 3.71 -4.63 -24.53
CA LEU A 208 4.28 -4.39 -23.22
C LEU A 208 5.56 -3.59 -23.38
N GLN A 209 5.77 -2.62 -22.51
CA GLN A 209 6.97 -1.78 -22.53
C GLN A 209 7.49 -1.59 -21.11
N ILE A 210 8.80 -1.68 -20.96
CA ILE A 210 9.50 -1.30 -19.75
C ILE A 210 10.50 -0.19 -20.09
N SER A 211 10.57 0.82 -19.23
CA SER A 211 11.54 1.91 -19.36
C SER A 211 11.95 2.38 -17.98
N GLU A 212 13.22 2.70 -17.78
CA GLU A 212 13.66 3.32 -16.54
C GLU A 212 13.19 4.79 -16.45
N LEU A 213 12.88 5.24 -15.23
CA LEU A 213 12.63 6.64 -14.92
C LEU A 213 13.97 7.33 -14.61
N GLU A 214 14.17 8.48 -15.23
CA GLU A 214 15.39 9.28 -15.10
C GLU A 214 15.10 10.70 -14.59
N GLY A 215 16.15 11.33 -14.07
CA GLY A 215 16.13 12.74 -13.66
C GLY A 215 15.02 13.07 -12.66
N ILE A 216 14.34 14.19 -12.90
CA ILE A 216 13.32 14.73 -11.99
C ILE A 216 12.13 13.77 -11.78
N LYS A 217 11.85 12.89 -12.74
CA LYS A 217 10.73 11.93 -12.63
C LYS A 217 10.94 10.94 -11.48
N ARG A 218 12.20 10.63 -11.15
CA ARG A 218 12.54 9.75 -10.01
C ARG A 218 12.18 10.40 -8.69
N PHE A 219 12.48 11.69 -8.56
CA PHE A 219 12.12 12.47 -7.37
C PHE A 219 10.60 12.61 -7.21
N GLN A 220 9.90 12.89 -8.32
CA GLN A 220 8.43 13.01 -8.32
C GLN A 220 7.71 11.68 -8.03
N ALA A 221 8.35 10.54 -8.33
CA ALA A 221 7.73 9.23 -8.18
C ALA A 221 7.28 8.97 -6.73
N MET A 222 8.02 9.42 -5.72
CA MET A 222 7.64 9.17 -4.33
C MET A 222 6.25 9.74 -4.00
N GLY A 223 5.99 11.00 -4.37
CA GLY A 223 4.70 11.64 -4.15
C GLY A 223 3.58 11.05 -5.01
N LEU A 224 3.87 10.74 -6.28
CA LEU A 224 2.87 10.17 -7.20
C LEU A 224 2.48 8.74 -6.85
N LEU A 225 3.34 8.00 -6.16
CA LEU A 225 3.09 6.64 -5.71
C LEU A 225 2.55 6.58 -4.27
N ALA A 226 2.55 7.71 -3.55
CA ALA A 226 2.09 7.78 -2.17
C ALA A 226 0.63 7.33 -2.05
N TYR A 227 0.31 6.62 -0.98
CA TYR A 227 -1.06 6.23 -0.69
C TYR A 227 -1.88 7.50 -0.36
N ASN A 228 -2.78 7.88 -1.28
CA ASN A 228 -3.59 9.09 -1.20
C ASN A 228 -2.72 10.35 -0.95
N SER A 229 -2.22 10.94 -2.03
CA SER A 229 -1.33 12.10 -1.99
C SER A 229 -1.91 13.28 -1.21
N HIS A 230 -3.23 13.50 -1.25
CA HIS A 230 -3.86 14.58 -0.49
C HIS A 230 -3.80 14.38 1.03
N ILE A 231 -3.89 13.12 1.50
CA ILE A 231 -3.69 12.82 2.92
C ILE A 231 -2.22 12.97 3.29
N ALA A 232 -1.30 12.52 2.42
CA ALA A 232 0.13 12.71 2.62
C ALA A 232 0.49 14.21 2.72
N ASP A 233 0.02 15.04 1.79
CA ASP A 233 0.26 16.49 1.77
C ASP A 233 -0.24 17.19 3.04
N ALA A 234 -1.32 16.69 3.64
CA ALA A 234 -1.91 17.28 4.84
C ALA A 234 -1.20 16.87 6.15
N LEU A 235 -0.55 15.70 6.18
CA LEU A 235 -0.09 15.08 7.43
C LEU A 235 1.43 14.85 7.50
N PHE A 236 2.10 14.75 6.35
CA PHE A 236 3.52 14.46 6.27
C PHE A 236 4.32 15.77 6.38
N ASP A 237 5.36 15.79 7.22
CA ASP A 237 6.25 16.95 7.28
C ASP A 237 6.93 17.22 5.91
N PRO A 238 6.78 18.41 5.31
CA PRO A 238 7.32 18.68 3.98
C PRO A 238 8.85 18.56 3.86
N LYS A 239 9.60 18.85 4.93
CA LYS A 239 11.08 18.72 4.91
C LYS A 239 11.48 17.26 4.92
N GLU A 240 10.80 16.46 5.73
CA GLU A 240 11.04 15.03 5.81
C GLU A 240 10.59 14.32 4.54
N TYR A 241 9.47 14.73 3.94
CA TYR A 241 9.07 14.30 2.59
C TYR A 241 10.19 14.58 1.58
N PHE A 242 10.70 15.81 1.52
CA PHE A 242 11.76 16.17 0.57
C PHE A 242 13.03 15.31 0.78
N ARG A 243 13.43 15.12 2.04
CA ARG A 243 14.57 14.27 2.41
C ARG A 243 14.37 12.83 1.93
N GLN A 244 13.19 12.25 2.17
CA GLN A 244 12.91 10.87 1.78
C GLN A 244 12.72 10.71 0.27
N ALA A 245 12.17 11.70 -0.42
CA ALA A 245 12.08 11.71 -1.89
C ALA A 245 13.47 11.68 -2.53
N ALA A 246 14.44 12.41 -1.96
CA ALA A 246 15.82 12.40 -2.43
C ALA A 246 16.47 11.02 -2.24
N VAL A 247 16.32 10.40 -1.06
CA VAL A 247 16.83 9.04 -0.81
C VAL A 247 16.14 8.03 -1.74
N PHE A 248 14.81 8.08 -1.85
CA PHE A 248 14.03 7.22 -2.74
C PHE A 248 14.50 7.31 -4.19
N ALA A 249 14.75 8.51 -4.70
CA ALA A 249 15.21 8.70 -6.07
C ALA A 249 16.63 8.16 -6.33
N GLN A 250 17.48 8.09 -5.30
CA GLN A 250 18.90 7.73 -5.42
C GLN A 250 19.18 6.24 -5.13
N SER A 251 18.40 5.62 -4.24
CA SER A 251 18.74 4.30 -3.69
C SER A 251 18.19 3.10 -4.47
N ILE A 252 17.25 3.28 -5.39
CA ILE A 252 16.54 2.16 -6.05
C ILE A 252 16.31 2.38 -7.53
N SER A 253 16.16 1.32 -8.31
CA SER A 253 15.74 1.42 -9.70
C SER A 253 14.23 1.72 -9.80
N LEU A 254 13.84 2.60 -10.70
CA LEU A 254 12.44 2.98 -10.90
C LEU A 254 12.06 2.71 -12.35
N TYR A 255 11.14 1.79 -12.59
CA TYR A 255 10.72 1.39 -13.92
C TYR A 255 9.26 1.74 -14.16
N ARG A 256 8.95 2.22 -15.37
CA ARG A 256 7.58 2.31 -15.88
C ARG A 256 7.29 1.02 -16.62
N LEU A 257 6.26 0.29 -16.20
CA LEU A 257 5.82 -0.95 -16.84
C LEU A 257 4.44 -0.72 -17.48
N CYS A 258 4.40 -0.60 -18.81
CA CYS A 258 3.17 -0.33 -19.55
C CYS A 258 2.55 -1.61 -20.09
N ARG A 259 1.22 -1.72 -19.98
CA ARG A 259 0.41 -2.77 -20.61
C ARG A 259 -0.79 -2.20 -21.36
N SER A 260 -1.27 -2.96 -22.33
CA SER A 260 -2.50 -2.64 -23.06
C SER A 260 -3.74 -2.78 -22.17
N ARG A 261 -4.70 -1.87 -22.33
CA ARG A 261 -6.03 -1.96 -21.70
C ARG A 261 -6.78 -3.18 -22.22
N GLY A 262 -7.48 -3.90 -21.33
CA GLY A 262 -8.33 -5.04 -21.71
C GLY A 262 -7.60 -6.35 -22.00
N CYS A 263 -6.27 -6.34 -22.18
CA CYS A 263 -5.49 -7.54 -22.44
C CYS A 263 -4.94 -8.16 -21.15
N TRP A 264 -5.19 -9.46 -20.95
CA TRP A 264 -4.51 -10.23 -19.91
C TRP A 264 -3.01 -10.29 -20.20
N SER A 265 -2.20 -9.97 -19.19
CA SER A 265 -0.74 -9.85 -19.36
C SER A 265 0.03 -10.20 -18.08
N ALA A 266 -0.60 -10.80 -17.07
CA ALA A 266 0.02 -11.06 -15.78
C ALA A 266 1.33 -11.86 -15.91
N ASP A 267 1.30 -12.97 -16.65
CA ASP A 267 2.49 -13.80 -16.88
C ASP A 267 3.59 -13.06 -17.63
N LYS A 268 3.23 -12.37 -18.71
CA LYS A 268 4.21 -11.62 -19.51
C LYS A 268 4.82 -10.45 -18.73
N LEU A 269 4.05 -9.81 -17.86
CA LEU A 269 4.55 -8.76 -16.97
C LEU A 269 5.50 -9.34 -15.91
N ALA A 270 5.20 -10.53 -15.38
CA ALA A 270 6.08 -11.24 -14.47
C ALA A 270 7.39 -11.63 -15.19
N ASP A 271 7.33 -12.11 -16.44
CA ASP A 271 8.54 -12.41 -17.25
C ASP A 271 9.42 -11.16 -17.40
N MET A 272 8.82 -9.99 -17.64
CA MET A 272 9.55 -8.72 -17.76
C MET A 272 10.19 -8.27 -16.45
N VAL A 273 9.50 -8.45 -15.31
CA VAL A 273 10.04 -8.13 -13.99
C VAL A 273 11.21 -9.04 -13.66
N GLU A 274 11.06 -10.35 -13.85
CA GLU A 274 12.11 -11.34 -13.60
C GLU A 274 13.31 -11.12 -14.51
N GLY A 275 13.10 -10.91 -15.81
CA GLY A 275 14.17 -10.69 -16.78
C GLY A 275 14.87 -9.32 -16.66
N ASN A 276 14.30 -8.36 -15.94
CA ASN A 276 14.92 -7.04 -15.73
C ASN A 276 15.76 -6.97 -14.44
N ILE A 277 15.48 -7.82 -13.46
CA ILE A 277 16.10 -7.77 -12.13
C ILE A 277 17.11 -8.90 -11.86
N LEU A 278 17.06 -9.97 -12.68
CA LEU A 278 18.05 -11.04 -12.72
C LEU A 278 19.30 -10.59 -13.50
#